data_AF-A0A2P6SEX5-F1
#
_entry.id   AF-A0A2P6SEX5-F1
#
_cell.length_a   1.000
_cell.length_b   1.000
_cell.length_c   1.000
_cell.angle_alpha   90.00
_cell.angle_beta   90.00
_cell.angle_gamma   90.00
#
_symmetry.space_group_name_H-M   'P 1'
#
loop_
_entity.id
_entity.type
_entity.pdbx_description
1 polymer ?
#
loop_
_entity_poly.entity_id
_entity_poly.type
_entity_poly.pdbx_seq_one_letter_code
_entity_poly.pdbx_strand_id
1 'polypeptide(L)'
;MVFSQGGFPHLEFLTLDYVVMLKEWRVEKEAMPRLQRLRISGCRGLRAVPDGLQEITTLKELTINGMPSRFCSRVGEGGEDFYKIKHVPSLIITNILPLDEEPEMEEAAGASQVVAVPAGDFHQESTVEGM
;
A
#
# COMPACT_ATOMS: atom_id res chain seq x y z
N MET A 1 8.76 -6.13 -0.06
CA MET A 1 10.09 -6.14 -0.73
C MET A 1 11.18 -6.23 0.33
N VAL A 2 12.22 -7.03 0.10
CA VAL A 2 13.32 -7.22 1.06
C VAL A 2 14.65 -6.97 0.34
N PHE A 3 15.52 -6.16 0.93
CA PHE A 3 16.93 -6.07 0.56
C PHE A 3 17.77 -6.75 1.63
N SER A 4 18.37 -7.88 1.29
CA SER A 4 19.13 -8.72 2.20
C SER A 4 20.56 -8.23 2.39
N GLN A 5 21.19 -8.66 3.49
CA GLN A 5 22.57 -8.34 3.81
C GLN A 5 23.53 -8.60 2.64
N GLY A 6 24.37 -7.62 2.30
CA GLY A 6 25.33 -7.73 1.20
C GLY A 6 24.71 -7.73 -0.20
N GLY A 7 23.42 -7.42 -0.35
CA GLY A 7 22.72 -7.47 -1.63
C GLY A 7 23.28 -6.51 -2.68
N PHE A 8 23.48 -5.24 -2.31
CA PHE A 8 23.83 -4.18 -3.25
C PHE A 8 24.96 -3.28 -2.71
N PRO A 9 26.22 -3.78 -2.66
CA PRO A 9 27.35 -3.10 -2.02
C PRO A 9 27.78 -1.79 -2.72
N HIS A 10 27.42 -1.61 -3.98
CA HIS A 10 27.80 -0.45 -4.79
C HIS A 10 26.63 0.43 -5.21
N LEU A 11 25.42 0.18 -4.69
CA LEU A 11 24.26 0.97 -5.06
C LEU A 11 24.32 2.35 -4.40
N GLU A 12 24.42 3.39 -5.22
CA GLU A 12 24.48 4.79 -4.75
C GLU A 12 23.13 5.50 -4.89
N PHE A 13 22.29 5.06 -5.83
CA PHE A 13 21.00 5.66 -6.13
C PHE A 13 19.92 4.60 -6.23
N LEU A 14 18.84 4.78 -5.47
CA LEU A 14 17.67 3.91 -5.51
C LEU A 14 16.42 4.76 -5.75
N THR A 15 15.64 4.36 -6.75
CA THR A 15 14.32 4.95 -7.01
C THR A 15 13.27 3.86 -6.95
N LEU A 16 12.27 4.05 -6.10
CA LEU A 16 11.04 3.27 -6.06
C LEU A 16 9.93 4.14 -6.66
N ASP A 17 9.43 3.77 -7.83
CA ASP A 17 8.45 4.56 -8.56
C ASP A 17 7.18 3.74 -8.83
N TYR A 18 6.02 4.30 -8.46
CA TYR A 18 4.68 3.71 -8.63
C TYR A 18 4.54 2.24 -8.19
N VAL A 19 5.25 1.83 -7.14
CA VAL A 19 5.15 0.46 -6.58
C VAL A 19 3.94 0.37 -5.64
N VAL A 20 2.73 0.50 -6.18
CA VAL A 20 1.49 0.68 -5.41
C VAL A 20 1.20 -0.48 -4.45
N MET A 21 1.56 -1.71 -4.83
CA MET A 21 1.33 -2.92 -4.02
C MET A 21 2.38 -3.13 -2.91
N LEU A 22 3.39 -2.27 -2.82
CA LEU A 22 4.45 -2.39 -1.82
C LEU A 22 3.93 -1.95 -0.44
N LYS A 23 3.42 -2.90 0.34
CA LYS A 23 2.94 -2.64 1.72
C LYS A 23 4.08 -2.52 2.71
N GLU A 24 5.02 -3.45 2.63
CA GLU A 24 6.18 -3.55 3.50
C GLU A 24 7.47 -3.52 2.69
N TRP A 25 8.39 -2.67 3.13
CA TRP A 25 9.75 -2.64 2.68
C TRP A 25 10.66 -2.96 3.86
N ARG A 26 11.54 -3.95 3.71
CA ARG A 26 12.54 -4.33 4.70
C ARG A 26 13.93 -4.16 4.09
N VAL A 27 14.80 -3.53 4.85
CA VAL A 27 16.21 -3.33 4.51
C VAL A 27 16.99 -3.98 5.64
N GLU A 28 17.77 -4.99 5.32
CA GLU A 28 18.69 -5.60 6.27
C GLU A 28 19.96 -4.77 6.39
N LYS A 29 20.68 -4.97 7.49
CA LYS A 29 21.97 -4.34 7.74
C LYS A 29 22.96 -4.64 6.60
N GLU A 30 23.77 -3.65 6.24
CA GLU A 30 24.74 -3.76 5.13
C GLU A 30 24.12 -4.14 3.76
N ALA A 31 22.80 -4.03 3.58
CA ALA A 31 22.21 -4.34 2.28
C ALA A 31 22.66 -3.36 1.18
N MET A 32 22.81 -2.07 1.54
CA MET A 32 23.15 -0.97 0.63
C MET A 32 24.09 0.05 1.32
N PRO A 33 25.33 -0.32 1.67
CA PRO A 33 26.22 0.49 2.49
C PRO A 33 26.73 1.79 1.83
N ARG A 34 26.49 1.95 0.52
CA ARG A 34 26.94 3.11 -0.27
C ARG A 34 25.81 4.00 -0.77
N LEU A 35 24.58 3.75 -0.35
CA LEU A 35 23.43 4.48 -0.86
C LEU A 35 23.51 5.95 -0.46
N GLN A 36 23.44 6.85 -1.44
CA GLN A 36 23.56 8.30 -1.27
C GLN A 36 22.25 9.04 -1.55
N ARG A 37 21.44 8.56 -2.50
CA ARG A 37 20.11 9.16 -2.77
C ARG A 37 19.05 8.09 -2.86
N LEU A 38 17.94 8.32 -2.17
CA LEU A 38 16.75 7.49 -2.21
C LEU A 38 15.57 8.34 -2.65
N ARG A 39 14.87 7.90 -3.70
CA ARG A 39 13.61 8.50 -4.15
C ARG A 39 12.49 7.48 -3.99
N ILE A 40 11.42 7.87 -3.31
CA ILE A 40 10.18 7.11 -3.19
C ILE A 40 9.08 7.95 -3.80
N SER A 41 8.47 7.45 -4.88
CA SER A 41 7.43 8.16 -5.60
C SER A 41 6.25 7.26 -5.91
N GLY A 42 5.02 7.73 -5.65
CA GLY A 42 3.79 7.01 -6.02
C GLY A 42 3.59 5.64 -5.36
N CYS A 43 4.35 5.30 -4.31
CA CYS A 43 4.28 4.01 -3.60
C CYS A 43 3.19 4.00 -2.52
N ARG A 44 1.92 4.15 -2.92
CA ARG A 44 0.78 4.43 -2.00
C ARG A 44 0.49 3.34 -0.96
N GLY A 45 0.88 2.10 -1.23
CA GLY A 45 0.73 0.98 -0.29
C GLY A 45 1.72 1.03 0.88
N LEU A 46 2.82 1.77 0.76
CA LEU A 46 3.92 1.73 1.72
C LEU A 46 3.50 2.45 3.01
N ARG A 47 3.57 1.74 4.13
CA ARG A 47 3.02 2.21 5.41
C ARG A 47 4.02 2.91 6.30
N ALA A 48 5.29 2.49 6.25
CA ALA A 48 6.33 2.97 7.14
C ALA A 48 7.71 2.91 6.46
N VAL A 49 8.66 3.65 7.00
CA VAL A 49 10.06 3.59 6.59
C VAL A 49 10.71 2.33 7.17
N PRO A 50 11.47 1.54 6.38
CA PRO A 50 12.21 0.38 6.89
C PRO A 50 13.19 0.77 7.99
N ASP A 51 13.26 -0.03 9.05
CA ASP A 51 14.16 0.23 10.19
C ASP A 51 15.63 0.25 9.76
N GLY A 52 16.03 -0.61 8.82
CA GLY A 52 17.41 -0.65 8.30
C GLY A 52 17.85 0.62 7.57
N LEU A 53 16.94 1.52 7.20
CA LEU A 53 17.32 2.81 6.62
C LEU A 53 18.12 3.66 7.61
N GLN A 54 17.90 3.48 8.93
CA GLN A 54 18.65 4.18 9.97
C GLN A 54 20.14 3.84 10.02
N GLU A 55 20.51 2.67 9.48
CA GLU A 55 21.90 2.21 9.45
C GLU A 55 22.66 2.74 8.22
N ILE A 56 21.96 3.30 7.23
CA ILE A 56 22.56 3.83 6.00
C ILE A 56 23.05 5.26 6.22
N THR A 57 24.12 5.39 7.00
CA THR A 57 24.73 6.69 7.31
C THR A 57 25.27 7.45 6.10
N THR A 58 25.43 6.79 4.95
CA THR A 58 25.86 7.42 3.69
C THR A 58 24.75 8.17 2.96
N LEU A 59 23.49 8.01 3.38
CA LEU A 59 22.33 8.59 2.71
C LEU A 59 22.33 10.12 2.89
N LYS A 60 22.45 10.83 1.77
CA LYS A 60 22.54 12.31 1.74
C LYS A 60 21.19 12.95 1.44
N GLU A 61 20.37 12.27 0.64
CA GLU A 61 19.09 12.80 0.16
C GLU A 61 18.00 11.73 0.19
N LEU A 62 16.87 12.08 0.78
CA LEU A 62 15.63 11.32 0.71
C LEU A 62 14.55 12.20 0.08
N THR A 63 14.10 11.81 -1.12
CA THR A 63 13.01 12.46 -1.83
C THR A 63 11.75 11.60 -1.76
N ILE A 64 10.68 12.17 -1.24
CA ILE A 64 9.34 11.58 -1.13
C ILE A 64 8.40 12.42 -1.99
N ASN A 65 7.79 11.82 -3.01
CA ASN A 65 6.92 12.54 -3.95
C ASN A 65 5.64 11.76 -4.25
N GLY A 66 4.47 12.39 -4.17
CA GLY A 66 3.23 11.72 -4.56
C GLY A 66 2.87 10.57 -3.63
N MET A 67 3.20 10.72 -2.34
CA MET A 67 2.96 9.71 -1.30
C MET A 67 1.76 10.12 -0.43
N PRO A 68 1.04 9.16 0.16
CA PRO A 68 -0.09 9.45 1.04
C PRO A 68 0.31 10.26 2.27
N SER A 69 -0.56 11.13 2.74
CA SER A 69 -0.34 11.97 3.93
C SER A 69 -0.01 11.14 5.17
N ARG A 70 -0.62 9.95 5.33
CA ARG A 70 -0.30 8.99 6.41
C ARG A 70 1.17 8.54 6.44
N PHE A 71 1.82 8.48 5.28
CA PHE A 71 3.22 8.11 5.20
C PHE A 71 4.08 9.36 5.45
N CYS A 72 3.76 10.45 4.76
CA CYS A 72 4.48 11.72 4.90
C CYS A 72 4.49 12.26 6.34
N SER A 73 3.40 12.10 7.10
CA SER A 73 3.31 12.53 8.50
C SER A 73 4.18 11.70 9.45
N ARG A 74 4.44 10.43 9.14
CA ARG A 74 5.35 9.58 9.94
C ARG A 74 6.80 9.95 9.70
N VAL A 75 7.14 10.34 8.48
CA VAL A 75 8.51 10.67 8.07
C VAL A 75 8.87 12.14 8.33
N GLY A 76 7.88 13.04 8.38
CA GLY A 76 8.09 14.44 8.70
C GLY A 76 8.64 14.68 10.12
N GLU A 77 9.10 15.89 10.38
CA GLU A 77 9.64 16.29 11.69
C GLU A 77 8.63 16.05 12.82
N GLY A 78 9.06 15.35 13.86
CA GLY A 78 8.17 14.92 14.97
C GLY A 78 7.31 13.69 14.68
N GLY A 79 7.39 13.12 13.48
CA GLY A 79 6.70 11.88 13.10
C GLY A 79 7.33 10.62 13.70
N GLU A 80 6.54 9.55 13.78
CA GLU A 80 6.95 8.27 14.37
C GLU A 80 8.20 7.66 13.73
N ASP A 81 8.38 7.81 12.42
CA ASP A 81 9.50 7.23 11.66
C ASP A 81 10.65 8.24 11.45
N PHE A 82 10.54 9.47 11.96
CA PHE A 82 11.56 10.52 11.79
C PHE A 82 12.93 10.10 12.32
N TYR A 83 12.97 9.37 13.44
CA TYR A 83 14.24 8.90 14.03
C TYR A 83 15.04 7.99 13.09
N LYS A 84 14.38 7.31 12.15
CA LYS A 84 15.01 6.43 11.15
C LYS A 84 15.75 7.22 10.08
N ILE A 85 15.34 8.46 9.82
CA ILE A 85 15.88 9.31 8.75
C ILE A 85 16.54 10.59 9.26
N LYS A 86 16.63 10.79 10.59
CA LYS A 86 17.23 11.98 11.20
C LYS A 86 18.69 12.24 10.80
N HIS A 87 19.38 11.20 10.32
CA HIS A 87 20.77 11.29 9.88
C HIS A 87 20.90 11.82 8.44
N VAL A 88 19.78 11.90 7.69
CA VAL A 88 19.75 12.33 6.30
C VAL A 88 19.74 13.87 6.24
N PRO A 89 20.76 14.52 5.66
CA PRO A 89 20.87 15.98 5.61
C PRO A 89 19.79 16.68 4.77
N SER A 90 19.29 16.02 3.73
CA SER A 90 18.28 16.57 2.82
C SER A 90 17.06 15.67 2.74
N LEU A 91 15.94 16.15 3.28
CA LEU A 91 14.63 15.52 3.20
C LEU A 91 13.72 16.41 2.37
N ILE A 92 13.22 15.90 1.25
CA ILE A 92 12.33 16.63 0.35
C ILE A 92 11.01 15.86 0.27
N ILE A 93 9.95 16.44 0.82
CA ILE A 93 8.59 15.88 0.75
C ILE A 93 7.74 16.81 -0.11
N THR A 94 7.17 16.27 -1.19
CA THR A 94 6.40 17.03 -2.18
C THR A 94 5.18 16.24 -2.66
N ASN A 95 4.19 16.94 -3.22
CA ASN A 95 2.96 16.32 -3.76
C ASN A 95 2.31 15.36 -2.76
N ILE A 96 2.11 15.81 -1.51
CA ILE A 96 1.46 15.00 -0.47
C ILE A 96 0.03 14.75 -0.89
N LEU A 97 -0.34 13.48 -1.04
CA LEU A 97 -1.70 13.10 -1.42
C LEU A 97 -2.57 12.99 -0.16
N PRO A 98 -3.81 13.49 -0.17
CA PRO A 98 -4.76 13.17 0.89
C PRO A 98 -4.89 11.65 1.01
N LEU A 99 -5.19 11.15 2.21
CA LEU A 99 -5.52 9.73 2.42
C LEU A 99 -6.52 9.33 1.35
N ASP A 100 -6.13 8.44 0.44
CA ASP A 100 -7.10 7.78 -0.44
C ASP A 100 -8.10 7.14 0.53
N GLU A 101 -9.36 7.60 0.49
CA GLU A 101 -10.49 6.83 0.99
C GLU A 101 -10.25 5.40 0.48
N GLU A 102 -10.13 4.44 1.40
CA GLU A 102 -10.08 3.03 1.01
C GLU A 102 -11.21 2.86 -0.01
N PRO A 103 -10.96 2.39 -1.25
CA PRO A 103 -12.07 2.16 -2.16
C PRO A 103 -13.02 1.26 -1.39
N GLU A 104 -14.22 1.75 -1.13
CA GLU A 104 -15.30 0.92 -0.66
C GLU A 104 -15.37 -0.20 -1.69
N MET A 105 -14.87 -1.36 -1.29
CA MET A 105 -15.13 -2.60 -1.96
C MET A 105 -16.65 -2.68 -1.95
N GLU A 106 -17.29 -2.34 -3.07
CA GLU A 106 -18.64 -2.82 -3.34
C GLU A 106 -18.54 -4.33 -3.18
N GLU A 107 -18.99 -4.84 -2.04
CA GLU A 107 -19.47 -6.20 -1.96
C GLU A 107 -20.58 -6.30 -3.00
N ALA A 108 -20.22 -6.76 -4.20
CA ALA A 108 -21.18 -7.35 -5.09
C ALA A 108 -21.70 -8.60 -4.36
N ALA A 109 -22.77 -8.44 -3.58
CA ALA A 109 -23.57 -9.51 -3.04
C ALA A 109 -24.27 -10.23 -4.20
N GLY A 110 -23.50 -10.99 -4.97
CA GLY A 110 -23.98 -12.00 -5.88
C GLY A 110 -24.33 -13.26 -5.10
N ALA A 111 -25.44 -13.24 -4.36
CA ALA A 111 -26.07 -14.46 -3.88
C ALA A 111 -27.23 -14.80 -4.83
N SER A 112 -26.97 -15.80 -5.66
CA SER A 112 -27.92 -16.47 -6.54
C SER A 112 -29.16 -16.95 -5.76
N GLN A 113 -30.36 -16.55 -6.16
CA GLN A 113 -31.60 -17.27 -5.82
C GLN A 113 -32.06 -18.08 -7.04
N VAL A 114 -31.83 -19.38 -6.97
CA VAL A 114 -32.55 -20.37 -7.78
C VAL A 114 -34.00 -20.42 -7.26
N VAL A 115 -34.93 -19.82 -8.00
CA VAL A 115 -36.35 -20.03 -7.73
C VAL A 115 -36.70 -21.41 -8.27
N ALA A 116 -36.86 -22.37 -7.38
CA ALA A 116 -37.39 -23.69 -7.73
C ALA A 116 -38.80 -23.51 -8.30
N VAL A 117 -38.99 -23.86 -9.57
CA VAL A 117 -40.31 -23.98 -10.18
C VAL A 117 -40.91 -25.27 -9.64
N PRO A 118 -42.04 -25.26 -8.90
CA PRO A 118 -42.71 -26.50 -8.58
C PRO A 118 -43.30 -27.08 -9.87
N ALA A 119 -42.96 -28.35 -10.12
CA ALA A 119 -43.55 -29.17 -11.17
C ALA A 119 -45.09 -29.12 -11.06
N GLY A 120 -45.73 -28.96 -12.20
CA GLY A 120 -47.18 -28.90 -12.28
C GLY A 120 -47.84 -30.18 -11.80
N ASP A 121 -49.06 -30.04 -11.29
CA ASP A 121 -50.07 -31.08 -11.44
C ASP A 121 -51.33 -30.43 -11.99
N PHE A 122 -51.72 -30.92 -13.16
CA PHE A 122 -52.83 -30.46 -13.98
C PHE A 122 -53.92 -31.50 -13.77
N HIS A 123 -54.99 -31.19 -13.03
CA HIS A 123 -56.25 -31.93 -13.11
C HIS A 123 -57.44 -30.99 -12.99
N GLN A 124 -58.51 -31.42 -13.65
CA GLN A 124 -59.48 -30.63 -14.41
C GLN A 124 -60.83 -30.48 -13.67
N GLU A 125 -61.49 -29.34 -13.92
CA GLU A 125 -62.95 -29.03 -13.97
C GLU A 125 -64.00 -29.49 -12.92
N SER A 126 -64.99 -28.57 -12.79
CA SER A 126 -66.42 -28.73 -12.39
C SER A 126 -66.69 -28.80 -10.88
N THR A 127 -67.72 -28.19 -10.26
CA THR A 127 -69.07 -27.79 -10.69
C THR A 127 -69.59 -26.62 -9.83
N VAL A 128 -70.57 -25.89 -10.37
CA VAL A 128 -71.38 -24.78 -9.83
C VAL A 128 -72.24 -25.10 -8.59
N GLU A 129 -72.50 -24.11 -7.73
CA GLU A 129 -73.76 -23.72 -7.05
C GLU A 129 -73.48 -22.35 -6.38
N GLY A 130 -74.28 -21.28 -6.39
CA GLY A 130 -75.73 -21.13 -6.54
C GLY A 130 -76.31 -20.54 -5.25
N MET A 131 -76.42 -19.21 -5.14
CA MET A 131 -77.37 -18.50 -4.26
C MET A 131 -77.62 -17.09 -4.78
#